data_AF-A0A345QVN2-F1
#
_entry.id   AF-A0A345QVN2-F1
#
_cell.length_a   1.000
_cell.length_b   1.000
_cell.length_c   1.000
_cell.angle_alpha   90.00
_cell.angle_beta   90.00
_cell.angle_gamma   90.00
#
_symmetry.space_group_name_H-M   'P 1'
#
loop_
_entity.id
_entity.type
_entity.pdbx_description
1 polymer ?
#
loop_
_entity_poly.entity_id
_entity_poly.type
_entity_poly.pdbx_seq_one_letter_code
_entity_poly.pdbx_strand_id
1 'polypeptide(L)'
;MENRDIDLLRDILGRGPVEEEVEAQPPLGLEDAFRPDDVFIAPALNILIAMAKEQSAEEPAGLAADWIGTVVDELAARLRDGDAQAEVIGDFVEMAILPVHGPDAARLIEFADVNLSEAAGRRANALVDAMTATDLRLTMWAIGDIAEQMGGFGERGMAFSMLLGINCIEEVDFTPISYVEDLIATNPYPGVQLRGLLEYRLTQVICDFWPSPFKAEDIMYPGESQIPALVYAQGLDTQTPVKFGEDVAELLPNSFYHEWSTEGHVIASRSPNSCPGDIAAAFLDDPSSEPNFACANDPYYTLPFEPVHEAFHDAQTE
;
A
#
# COMPACT_ATOMS: atom_id res chain seq x y z
N MET A 1 -7.46 -12.11 -10.31
CA MET A 1 -6.70 -12.70 -11.45
C MET A 1 -6.96 -14.21 -11.48
N GLU A 2 -8.19 -14.63 -11.76
CA GLU A 2 -8.56 -16.05 -11.69
C GLU A 2 -8.55 -16.69 -13.08
N ASN A 3 -7.85 -17.83 -13.17
CA ASN A 3 -7.96 -18.87 -14.18
C ASN A 3 -7.38 -18.64 -15.60
N ARG A 4 -6.63 -17.57 -15.86
CA ARG A 4 -6.01 -17.38 -17.19
C ARG A 4 -4.48 -17.32 -17.25
N ASP A 5 -3.80 -17.43 -16.11
CA ASP A 5 -2.33 -17.30 -16.06
C ASP A 5 -1.57 -18.57 -15.67
N ILE A 6 -2.27 -19.61 -15.20
CA ILE A 6 -1.61 -20.84 -14.76
C ILE A 6 -0.98 -21.57 -15.96
N ASP A 7 -1.64 -21.59 -17.12
CA ASP A 7 -1.10 -22.24 -18.31
C ASP A 7 0.10 -21.51 -18.90
N LEU A 8 0.11 -20.18 -18.82
CA LEU A 8 1.22 -19.34 -19.26
C LEU A 8 2.46 -19.55 -18.38
N LEU A 9 2.27 -19.57 -17.05
CA LEU A 9 3.33 -19.87 -16.09
C LEU A 9 3.90 -21.28 -16.27
N ARG A 10 3.06 -22.27 -16.61
CA ARG A 10 3.50 -23.66 -16.88
C ARG A 10 4.33 -23.80 -18.15
N ASP A 11 4.07 -22.98 -19.17
CA ASP A 11 4.88 -22.96 -20.39
C ASP A 11 6.23 -22.26 -20.18
N ILE A 12 6.29 -21.26 -19.29
CA ILE A 12 7.54 -20.58 -18.92
C ILE A 12 8.45 -21.50 -18.08
N LEU A 13 7.88 -22.27 -17.14
CA LEU A 13 8.64 -23.00 -16.12
C LEU A 13 9.00 -24.46 -16.50
N GLY A 14 8.50 -24.96 -17.63
CA GLY A 14 8.81 -26.30 -18.13
C GLY A 14 7.87 -27.39 -17.58
N ARG A 15 7.32 -28.20 -18.51
CA ARG A 15 6.30 -29.22 -18.21
C ARG A 15 6.93 -30.47 -17.57
N GLY A 16 7.10 -30.46 -16.25
CA GLY A 16 7.35 -31.68 -15.47
C GLY A 16 6.15 -32.65 -15.51
N PRO A 17 6.34 -33.94 -15.19
CA PRO A 17 5.23 -34.90 -15.14
C PRO A 17 4.20 -34.47 -14.09
N VAL A 18 2.94 -34.51 -14.48
CA VAL A 18 1.81 -34.27 -13.57
C VAL A 18 1.64 -35.55 -12.76
N GLU A 19 1.94 -35.50 -11.47
CA GLU A 19 1.42 -36.54 -10.55
C GLU A 19 -0.11 -36.51 -10.65
N GLU A 20 -0.69 -37.69 -10.79
CA GLU A 20 -2.13 -37.92 -10.94
C GLU A 20 -2.90 -37.02 -9.96
N GLU A 21 -3.84 -36.24 -10.50
CA GLU A 21 -4.70 -35.33 -9.73
C GLU A 21 -5.23 -36.10 -8.52
N VAL A 22 -4.71 -35.76 -7.33
CA VAL A 22 -5.34 -36.19 -6.09
C VAL A 22 -6.71 -35.57 -6.15
N GLU A 23 -7.74 -36.41 -6.30
CA GLU A 23 -9.13 -36.00 -6.26
C GLU A 23 -9.31 -35.24 -4.94
N ALA A 24 -9.27 -33.91 -5.03
CA ALA A 24 -9.44 -33.06 -3.88
C ALA A 24 -10.82 -33.41 -3.35
N GLN A 25 -10.88 -33.83 -2.09
CA GLN A 25 -12.14 -33.86 -1.36
C GLN A 25 -12.81 -32.52 -1.67
N PRO A 26 -14.10 -32.50 -2.06
CA PRO A 26 -14.79 -31.25 -2.30
C PRO A 26 -14.50 -30.35 -1.09
N PRO A 27 -14.09 -29.08 -1.29
CA PRO A 27 -13.89 -28.19 -0.17
C PRO A 27 -15.13 -28.33 0.71
N LEU A 28 -14.92 -28.52 2.02
CA LEU A 28 -16.03 -28.48 2.98
C LEU A 28 -16.90 -27.30 2.56
N GLY A 29 -18.19 -27.54 2.32
CA GLY A 29 -19.09 -26.45 1.96
C GLY A 29 -18.86 -25.33 2.97
N LEU A 30 -18.74 -24.09 2.52
CA LEU A 30 -18.44 -22.94 3.41
C LEU A 30 -19.40 -22.91 4.62
N GLU A 31 -20.59 -23.45 4.41
CA GLU A 31 -21.72 -23.64 5.33
C GLU A 31 -21.44 -24.65 6.46
N ASP A 32 -20.52 -25.60 6.25
CA ASP A 32 -20.09 -26.63 7.19
C ASP A 32 -18.74 -26.32 7.86
N ALA A 33 -17.95 -25.39 7.31
CA ALA A 33 -16.62 -25.06 7.81
C ALA A 33 -16.62 -24.06 8.98
N PHE A 34 -17.69 -23.26 9.12
CA PHE A 34 -17.75 -22.16 10.09
C PHE A 34 -19.10 -22.17 10.81
N ARG A 35 -19.08 -22.24 12.15
CA ARG A 35 -20.30 -22.04 12.95
C ARG A 35 -20.35 -20.61 13.49
N PRO A 36 -21.51 -19.92 13.40
CA PRO A 36 -21.67 -18.53 13.91
C PRO A 36 -21.29 -18.33 15.38
N ASP A 37 -21.21 -19.41 16.14
CA ASP A 37 -20.90 -19.52 17.56
C ASP A 37 -19.46 -20.04 17.84
N ASP A 38 -18.62 -20.16 16.82
CA ASP A 38 -17.20 -20.48 17.00
C ASP A 38 -16.50 -19.35 17.76
N VAL A 39 -15.98 -19.72 18.94
CA VAL A 39 -15.40 -18.82 19.95
C VAL A 39 -14.18 -18.03 19.44
N PHE A 40 -13.66 -18.40 18.27
CA PHE A 40 -12.55 -17.73 17.58
C PHE A 40 -13.00 -16.55 16.70
N ILE A 41 -14.27 -16.44 16.29
CA ILE A 41 -14.74 -15.47 15.29
C ILE A 41 -15.49 -14.28 15.92
N ALA A 42 -16.39 -14.50 16.88
CA ALA A 42 -17.16 -13.41 17.50
C ALA A 42 -16.31 -12.33 18.20
N PRO A 43 -15.17 -12.65 18.86
CA PRO A 43 -14.25 -11.63 19.36
C PRO A 43 -13.54 -10.88 18.22
N ALA A 44 -13.23 -11.55 17.12
CA ALA A 44 -12.54 -10.96 15.98
C ALA A 44 -13.43 -9.92 15.29
N LEU A 45 -14.71 -10.20 15.02
CA LEU A 45 -15.57 -9.26 14.30
C LEU A 45 -15.88 -7.97 15.09
N ASN A 46 -16.06 -8.07 16.42
CA ASN A 46 -16.20 -6.87 17.25
C ASN A 46 -14.92 -6.03 17.32
N ILE A 47 -13.75 -6.67 17.28
CA ILE A 47 -12.45 -5.99 17.18
C ILE A 47 -12.32 -5.33 15.80
N LEU A 48 -12.65 -6.03 14.71
CA LEU A 48 -12.61 -5.49 13.34
C LEU A 48 -13.50 -4.26 13.20
N ILE A 49 -14.73 -4.30 13.74
CA ILE A 49 -15.63 -3.15 13.76
C ILE A 49 -15.05 -2.01 14.62
N ALA A 50 -14.45 -2.31 15.77
CA ALA A 50 -13.84 -1.28 16.61
C ALA A 50 -12.66 -0.60 15.91
N MET A 51 -11.81 -1.36 15.22
CA MET A 51 -10.69 -0.84 14.43
C MET A 51 -11.18 0.00 13.25
N ALA A 52 -12.18 -0.48 12.51
CA ALA A 52 -12.78 0.28 11.42
C ALA A 52 -13.41 1.61 11.89
N LYS A 53 -13.99 1.63 13.10
CA LYS A 53 -14.51 2.85 13.72
C LYS A 53 -13.41 3.80 14.18
N GLU A 54 -12.32 3.28 14.72
CA GLU A 54 -11.16 4.07 15.12
C GLU A 54 -10.51 4.73 13.89
N GLN A 55 -10.26 3.95 12.84
CA GLN A 55 -9.75 4.45 11.56
C GLN A 55 -10.66 5.54 10.95
N SER A 56 -11.98 5.30 10.94
CA SER A 56 -12.95 6.30 10.47
C SER A 56 -12.97 7.59 11.31
N ALA A 57 -12.52 7.55 12.56
CA ALA A 57 -12.46 8.70 13.45
C ALA A 57 -11.14 9.49 13.33
N GLU A 58 -10.09 8.88 12.78
CA GLU A 58 -8.81 9.54 12.48
C GLU A 58 -8.87 10.35 11.18
N GLU A 59 -9.72 9.96 10.24
CA GLU A 59 -9.96 10.70 9.00
C GLU A 59 -10.57 12.09 9.27
N PRO A 60 -10.12 13.14 8.55
CA PRO A 60 -10.75 14.46 8.64
C PRO A 60 -12.26 14.36 8.36
N ALA A 61 -13.06 15.05 9.17
CA ALA A 61 -14.51 15.07 8.98
C ALA A 61 -14.87 15.47 7.54
N GLY A 62 -15.64 14.61 6.86
CA GLY A 62 -15.95 14.76 5.44
C GLY A 62 -16.85 13.64 4.91
N LEU A 63 -17.25 13.75 3.64
CA LEU A 63 -18.19 12.81 3.02
C LEU A 63 -17.66 11.38 2.99
N ALA A 64 -16.34 11.20 2.83
CA ALA A 64 -15.69 9.89 2.90
C ALA A 64 -15.86 9.25 4.28
N ALA A 65 -15.48 9.95 5.35
CA ALA A 65 -15.64 9.48 6.73
C ALA A 65 -17.12 9.20 7.07
N ASP A 66 -18.05 10.05 6.63
CA ASP A 66 -19.48 9.84 6.85
C ASP A 66 -20.03 8.59 6.13
N TRP A 67 -19.51 8.29 4.93
CA TRP A 67 -19.91 7.11 4.17
C TRP A 67 -19.38 5.84 4.85
N ILE A 68 -18.09 5.81 5.19
CA ILE A 68 -17.45 4.71 5.92
C ILE A 68 -18.15 4.46 7.25
N GLY A 69 -18.40 5.53 8.03
CA GLY A 69 -19.12 5.44 9.28
C GLY A 69 -20.54 4.87 9.10
N THR A 70 -21.25 5.26 8.04
CA THR A 70 -22.58 4.72 7.73
C THR A 70 -22.54 3.22 7.46
N VAL A 71 -21.59 2.74 6.67
CA VAL A 71 -21.44 1.31 6.36
C VAL A 71 -21.03 0.52 7.60
N VAL A 72 -19.97 0.95 8.29
CA VAL A 72 -19.42 0.25 9.45
C VAL A 72 -20.43 0.22 10.61
N ASP A 73 -21.18 1.30 10.84
CA ASP A 73 -22.21 1.34 11.88
C ASP A 73 -23.38 0.39 11.58
N GLU A 74 -23.78 0.28 10.33
CA GLU A 74 -24.85 -0.63 9.88
C GLU A 74 -24.43 -2.08 10.05
N LEU A 75 -23.25 -2.47 9.54
CA LEU A 75 -22.72 -3.83 9.69
C LEU A 75 -22.57 -4.20 11.18
N ALA A 76 -22.14 -3.23 11.99
CA ALA A 76 -22.07 -3.41 13.44
C ALA A 76 -23.44 -3.53 14.11
N ALA A 77 -24.46 -2.82 13.62
CA ALA A 77 -25.83 -2.92 14.14
C ALA A 77 -26.44 -4.28 13.81
N ARG A 78 -26.33 -4.73 12.56
CA ARG A 78 -26.76 -6.05 12.11
C ARG A 78 -26.18 -7.18 12.96
N LEU A 79 -24.87 -7.11 13.24
CA LEU A 79 -24.23 -8.07 14.15
C LEU A 79 -24.81 -8.05 15.57
N ARG A 80 -25.09 -6.88 16.13
CA ARG A 80 -25.70 -6.74 17.47
C ARG A 80 -27.14 -7.23 17.50
N ASP A 81 -27.87 -7.04 16.42
CA ASP A 81 -29.28 -7.40 16.28
C ASP A 81 -29.47 -8.90 15.97
N GLY A 82 -28.37 -9.62 15.71
CA GLY A 82 -28.32 -11.08 15.63
C GLY A 82 -28.31 -11.63 14.21
N ASP A 83 -27.97 -10.82 13.21
CA ASP A 83 -27.74 -11.29 11.84
C ASP A 83 -26.64 -12.37 11.80
N ALA A 84 -26.71 -13.23 10.77
CA ALA A 84 -25.72 -14.29 10.60
C ALA A 84 -24.33 -13.67 10.38
N GLN A 85 -23.36 -14.03 11.24
CA GLN A 85 -22.01 -13.48 11.17
C GLN A 85 -21.35 -13.70 9.80
N ALA A 86 -21.60 -14.85 9.17
CA ALA A 86 -21.07 -15.16 7.84
C ALA A 86 -21.56 -14.16 6.77
N GLU A 87 -22.80 -13.69 6.85
CA GLU A 87 -23.34 -12.69 5.93
C GLU A 87 -22.68 -11.33 6.15
N VAL A 88 -22.56 -10.89 7.41
CA VAL A 88 -21.88 -9.63 7.75
C VAL A 88 -20.40 -9.64 7.34
N ILE A 89 -19.72 -10.77 7.50
CA ILE A 89 -18.33 -10.94 7.04
C ILE A 89 -18.26 -10.88 5.51
N GLY A 90 -19.19 -11.54 4.81
CA GLY A 90 -19.30 -11.45 3.35
C GLY A 90 -19.42 -10.00 2.89
N ASP A 91 -20.28 -9.22 3.52
CA ASP A 91 -20.46 -7.79 3.20
C ASP A 91 -19.19 -6.96 3.46
N PHE A 92 -18.44 -7.26 4.52
CA PHE A 92 -17.13 -6.64 4.77
C PHE A 92 -16.09 -6.98 3.68
N VAL A 93 -16.07 -8.24 3.22
CA VAL A 93 -15.16 -8.67 2.14
C VAL A 93 -15.53 -8.00 0.81
N GLU A 94 -16.82 -7.93 0.48
CA GLU A 94 -17.31 -7.21 -0.70
C GLU A 94 -16.95 -5.72 -0.64
N MET A 95 -17.05 -5.09 0.54
CA MET A 95 -16.57 -3.72 0.73
C MET A 95 -15.06 -3.62 0.48
N ALA A 96 -14.26 -4.51 1.07
CA ALA A 96 -12.79 -4.48 1.01
C ALA A 96 -12.23 -4.58 -0.41
N ILE A 97 -12.95 -5.17 -1.36
CA ILE A 97 -12.52 -5.32 -2.75
C ILE A 97 -12.93 -4.15 -3.66
N LEU A 98 -13.77 -3.22 -3.18
CA LEU A 98 -14.18 -2.04 -3.96
C LEU A 98 -13.00 -1.25 -4.55
N PRO A 99 -11.90 -0.99 -3.81
CA PRO A 99 -10.78 -0.19 -4.32
C PRO A 99 -10.01 -0.86 -5.47
N VAL A 100 -10.12 -2.19 -5.64
CA VAL A 100 -9.44 -2.94 -6.71
C VAL A 100 -9.88 -2.49 -8.10
N HIS A 101 -11.08 -1.90 -8.20
CA HIS A 101 -11.64 -1.40 -9.45
C HIS A 101 -11.45 0.11 -9.67
N GLY A 102 -10.76 0.79 -8.75
CA GLY A 102 -10.57 2.24 -8.78
C GLY A 102 -11.72 3.05 -8.18
N PRO A 103 -11.62 4.39 -8.15
CA PRO A 103 -12.62 5.28 -7.55
C PRO A 103 -13.86 5.41 -8.45
N ASP A 104 -14.85 4.54 -8.23
CA ASP A 104 -16.12 4.51 -8.97
C ASP A 104 -17.34 4.69 -8.04
N ALA A 105 -18.05 5.81 -8.21
CA ALA A 105 -19.29 6.11 -7.49
C ALA A 105 -20.37 5.04 -7.69
N ALA A 106 -20.47 4.48 -8.90
CA ALA A 106 -21.49 3.48 -9.21
C ALA A 106 -21.31 2.21 -8.37
N ARG A 107 -20.05 1.85 -8.06
CA ARG A 107 -19.73 0.68 -7.22
C ARG A 107 -20.05 0.91 -5.75
N LEU A 108 -19.80 2.12 -5.23
CA LEU A 108 -20.21 2.48 -3.88
C LEU A 108 -21.74 2.42 -3.72
N ILE A 109 -22.47 2.88 -4.74
CA ILE A 109 -23.94 2.82 -4.78
C ILE A 109 -24.43 1.37 -4.89
N GLU A 110 -23.85 0.58 -5.80
CA GLU A 110 -24.20 -0.84 -5.97
C GLU A 110 -24.01 -1.62 -4.67
N PHE A 111 -22.86 -1.43 -4.00
CA PHE A 111 -22.59 -2.02 -2.69
C PHE A 111 -23.64 -1.58 -1.65
N ALA A 112 -23.94 -0.29 -1.57
CA ALA A 112 -24.91 0.23 -0.61
C ALA A 112 -26.34 -0.28 -0.84
N ASP A 113 -26.73 -0.49 -2.10
CA ASP A 113 -28.05 -1.03 -2.48
C ASP A 113 -28.18 -2.53 -2.20
N VAL A 114 -27.08 -3.29 -2.31
CA VAL A 114 -27.08 -4.75 -2.16
C VAL A 114 -26.82 -5.19 -0.72
N ASN A 115 -25.89 -4.54 -0.03
CA ASN A 115 -25.31 -5.05 1.22
C ASN A 115 -25.79 -4.30 2.48
N LEU A 116 -26.53 -3.20 2.35
CA LEU A 116 -27.03 -2.42 3.48
C LEU A 116 -28.56 -2.47 3.57
N SER A 117 -29.12 -2.19 4.76
CA SER A 117 -30.57 -1.99 4.87
C SER A 117 -31.03 -0.79 4.03
N GLU A 118 -32.30 -0.78 3.63
CA GLU A 118 -32.89 0.30 2.81
C GLU A 118 -32.66 1.71 3.41
N ALA A 119 -32.61 1.82 4.74
CA ALA A 119 -32.34 3.08 5.41
C ALA A 119 -30.87 3.50 5.32
N ALA A 120 -29.94 2.56 5.58
CA ALA A 120 -28.51 2.81 5.49
C ALA A 120 -28.05 3.02 4.04
N GLY A 121 -28.53 2.21 3.10
CA GLY A 121 -28.27 2.33 1.66
C GLY A 121 -28.68 3.69 1.10
N ARG A 122 -29.89 4.17 1.42
CA ARG A 122 -30.31 5.54 1.03
C ARG A 122 -29.38 6.63 1.58
N ARG A 123 -28.93 6.49 2.82
CA ARG A 123 -28.01 7.45 3.43
C ARG A 123 -26.65 7.42 2.74
N ALA A 124 -26.11 6.23 2.51
CA ALA A 124 -24.83 6.02 1.83
C ALA A 124 -24.89 6.58 0.40
N ASN A 125 -25.93 6.27 -0.38
CA ASN A 125 -26.10 6.78 -1.74
C ASN A 125 -26.20 8.31 -1.78
N ALA A 126 -26.91 8.93 -0.84
CA ALA A 126 -26.99 10.39 -0.76
C ALA A 126 -25.64 11.04 -0.47
N LEU A 127 -24.74 10.37 0.27
CA LEU A 127 -23.37 10.81 0.47
C LEU A 127 -22.58 10.69 -0.83
N VAL A 128 -22.66 9.55 -1.54
CA VAL A 128 -21.98 9.34 -2.83
C VAL A 128 -22.41 10.37 -3.87
N ASP A 129 -23.70 10.70 -3.95
CA ASP A 129 -24.22 11.72 -4.87
C ASP A 129 -23.62 13.13 -4.60
N ALA A 130 -23.18 13.37 -3.36
CA ALA A 130 -22.53 14.62 -2.96
C ALA A 130 -21.00 14.58 -3.10
N MET A 131 -20.40 13.41 -3.33
CA MET A 131 -18.95 13.25 -3.41
C MET A 131 -18.36 13.91 -4.65
N THR A 132 -17.27 14.63 -4.46
CA THR A 132 -16.35 14.99 -5.54
C THR A 132 -15.46 13.80 -5.92
N ALA A 133 -14.69 13.93 -7.01
CA ALA A 133 -13.68 12.93 -7.36
C ALA A 133 -12.65 12.71 -6.24
N THR A 134 -12.28 13.77 -5.52
CA THR A 134 -11.41 13.68 -4.34
C THR A 134 -12.08 12.88 -3.23
N ASP A 135 -13.35 13.14 -2.92
CA ASP A 135 -14.08 12.41 -1.88
C ASP A 135 -14.22 10.92 -2.22
N LEU A 136 -14.52 10.58 -3.47
CA LEU A 136 -14.59 9.18 -3.93
C LEU A 136 -13.26 8.45 -3.72
N ARG A 137 -12.15 9.10 -4.07
CA ARG A 137 -10.83 8.53 -3.92
C ARG A 137 -10.42 8.37 -2.46
N LEU A 138 -10.68 9.38 -1.62
CA LEU A 138 -10.48 9.28 -0.17
C LEU A 138 -11.32 8.14 0.43
N THR A 139 -12.56 7.97 -0.03
CA THR A 139 -13.44 6.86 0.39
C THR A 139 -12.83 5.50 0.03
N MET A 140 -12.35 5.32 -1.20
CA MET A 140 -11.71 4.06 -1.61
C MET A 140 -10.44 3.74 -0.82
N TRP A 141 -9.69 4.76 -0.39
CA TRP A 141 -8.53 4.52 0.46
C TRP A 141 -8.90 4.17 1.87
N ALA A 142 -9.86 4.87 2.46
CA ALA A 142 -10.35 4.51 3.79
C ALA A 142 -10.84 3.05 3.80
N ILE A 143 -11.51 2.59 2.73
CA ILE A 143 -11.85 1.17 2.55
C ILE A 143 -10.59 0.29 2.50
N GLY A 144 -9.58 0.69 1.72
CA GLY A 144 -8.31 -0.04 1.60
C GLY A 144 -7.54 -0.14 2.93
N ASP A 145 -7.48 0.94 3.70
CA ASP A 145 -6.83 1.00 5.01
C ASP A 145 -7.57 0.13 6.03
N ILE A 146 -8.91 0.17 6.01
CA ILE A 146 -9.74 -0.75 6.81
C ILE A 146 -9.45 -2.19 6.41
N ALA A 147 -9.48 -2.51 5.11
CA ALA A 147 -9.21 -3.86 4.61
C ALA A 147 -7.81 -4.35 5.01
N GLU A 148 -6.80 -3.49 4.91
CA GLU A 148 -5.43 -3.77 5.34
C GLU A 148 -5.38 -4.13 6.82
N GLN A 149 -6.02 -3.31 7.65
CA GLN A 149 -6.03 -3.51 9.10
C GLN A 149 -6.84 -4.76 9.50
N MET A 150 -7.88 -5.08 8.73
CA MET A 150 -8.72 -6.27 8.92
C MET A 150 -8.06 -7.58 8.48
N GLY A 151 -7.22 -7.55 7.44
CA GLY A 151 -6.46 -8.73 6.98
C GLY A 151 -5.43 -9.25 7.98
N GLY A 152 -5.19 -8.50 9.07
CA GLY A 152 -4.19 -8.80 10.08
C GLY A 152 -2.80 -9.00 9.48
N PHE A 153 -1.94 -9.73 10.20
CA PHE A 153 -0.66 -10.21 9.65
C PHE A 153 -0.84 -11.28 8.54
N GLY A 154 -2.03 -11.53 7.99
CA GLY A 154 -2.27 -12.62 7.03
C GLY A 154 -1.70 -12.32 5.65
N GLU A 155 -2.30 -11.37 4.93
CA GLU A 155 -1.85 -11.00 3.59
C GLU A 155 -0.60 -10.14 3.62
N ARG A 156 -0.53 -9.14 4.52
CA ARG A 156 0.72 -8.42 4.74
C ARG A 156 1.79 -9.28 5.39
N GLY A 157 1.49 -10.28 6.22
CA GLY A 157 2.55 -11.16 6.74
C GLY A 157 3.04 -12.17 5.73
N MET A 158 2.21 -12.68 4.82
CA MET A 158 2.67 -13.46 3.67
C MET A 158 3.42 -12.59 2.67
N ALA A 159 2.92 -11.40 2.33
CA ALA A 159 3.61 -10.43 1.49
C ALA A 159 4.90 -9.92 2.16
N PHE A 160 4.91 -9.76 3.48
CA PHE A 160 6.11 -9.41 4.26
C PHE A 160 7.08 -10.57 4.34
N SER A 161 6.62 -11.82 4.43
CA SER A 161 7.50 -12.99 4.35
C SER A 161 8.12 -13.12 2.96
N MET A 162 7.33 -12.82 1.91
CA MET A 162 7.83 -12.78 0.53
C MET A 162 8.82 -11.62 0.34
N LEU A 163 8.47 -10.42 0.77
CA LEU A 163 9.32 -9.22 0.76
C LEU A 163 10.60 -9.49 1.54
N LEU A 164 10.51 -10.10 2.72
CA LEU A 164 11.67 -10.48 3.52
C LEU A 164 12.53 -11.50 2.76
N GLY A 165 11.93 -12.52 2.14
CA GLY A 165 12.64 -13.47 1.29
C GLY A 165 13.40 -12.78 0.15
N ILE A 166 12.77 -11.82 -0.53
CA ILE A 166 13.39 -11.00 -1.59
C ILE A 166 14.52 -10.15 -1.01
N ASN A 167 14.28 -9.38 0.04
CA ASN A 167 15.30 -8.53 0.66
C ASN A 167 16.49 -9.37 1.20
N CYS A 168 16.23 -10.58 1.69
CA CYS A 168 17.29 -11.50 2.11
C CYS A 168 18.20 -11.88 0.94
N ILE A 169 17.61 -12.27 -0.20
CA ILE A 169 18.40 -12.70 -1.36
C ILE A 169 18.96 -11.52 -2.18
N GLU A 170 18.40 -10.31 -2.08
CA GLU A 170 18.79 -9.17 -2.94
C GLU A 170 19.56 -8.06 -2.22
N GLU A 171 19.47 -7.93 -0.90
CA GLU A 171 19.99 -6.74 -0.19
C GLU A 171 20.80 -7.10 1.05
N VAL A 172 20.22 -7.88 1.97
CA VAL A 172 20.79 -8.14 3.30
C VAL A 172 22.09 -8.95 3.23
N ASP A 173 22.18 -9.92 2.32
CA ASP A 173 23.36 -10.76 2.12
C ASP A 173 24.57 -9.96 1.58
N PHE A 174 24.31 -8.83 0.92
CA PHE A 174 25.33 -7.97 0.31
C PHE A 174 25.68 -6.74 1.16
N THR A 175 24.97 -6.53 2.26
CA THR A 175 25.16 -5.37 3.15
C THR A 175 25.81 -5.82 4.46
N PRO A 176 27.14 -5.68 4.61
CA PRO A 176 27.84 -6.18 5.80
C PRO A 176 27.47 -5.39 7.06
N ILE A 177 27.44 -6.04 8.22
CA ILE A 177 27.14 -5.37 9.51
C ILE A 177 28.01 -4.13 9.74
N SER A 178 29.28 -4.19 9.37
CA SER A 178 30.21 -3.05 9.55
C SER A 178 29.74 -1.81 8.81
N TYR A 179 29.11 -1.96 7.63
CA TYR A 179 28.54 -0.83 6.89
C TYR A 179 27.39 -0.19 7.67
N VAL A 180 26.50 -1.02 8.25
CA VAL A 180 25.39 -0.52 9.08
C VAL A 180 25.89 0.13 10.37
N GLU A 181 26.92 -0.43 10.99
CA GLU A 181 27.57 0.17 12.17
C GLU A 181 28.16 1.55 11.85
N ASP A 182 28.86 1.69 10.73
CA ASP A 182 29.42 2.96 10.27
C ASP A 182 28.32 3.97 9.93
N LEU A 183 27.24 3.53 9.27
CA LEU A 183 26.11 4.38 8.94
C LEU A 183 25.40 4.91 10.20
N ILE A 184 25.18 4.06 11.19
CA ILE A 184 24.59 4.47 12.49
C ILE A 184 25.51 5.43 13.24
N ALA A 185 26.84 5.21 13.20
CA ALA A 185 27.80 6.04 13.90
C ALA A 185 27.99 7.43 13.29
N THR A 186 27.75 7.56 11.98
CA THR A 186 27.96 8.80 11.23
C THR A 186 26.67 9.58 10.97
N ASN A 187 25.51 8.94 11.07
CA ASN A 187 24.23 9.59 10.91
C ASN A 187 23.85 10.38 12.19
N PRO A 188 23.49 11.67 12.11
CA PRO A 188 23.06 12.45 13.27
C PRO A 188 21.68 12.02 13.83
N TYR A 189 20.88 11.29 13.05
CA TYR A 189 19.52 10.87 13.39
C TYR A 189 19.24 9.39 13.04
N PRO A 190 20.04 8.44 13.54
CA PRO A 190 19.97 7.04 13.12
C PRO A 190 18.61 6.41 13.43
N GLY A 191 17.92 6.85 14.49
CA GLY A 191 16.61 6.30 14.87
C GLY A 191 15.41 6.77 14.02
N VAL A 192 15.61 7.73 13.10
CA VAL A 192 14.54 8.23 12.20
C VAL A 192 14.64 7.60 10.82
N GLN A 193 15.86 7.30 10.36
CA GLN A 193 16.13 6.83 9.01
C GLN A 193 16.52 5.34 8.95
N LEU A 194 16.97 4.75 10.06
CA LEU A 194 17.55 3.41 10.06
C LEU A 194 16.86 2.52 11.08
N ARG A 195 16.73 1.24 10.71
CA ARG A 195 16.47 0.18 11.68
C ARG A 195 17.64 0.04 12.64
N GLY A 196 17.35 -0.31 13.89
CA GLY A 196 18.39 -0.44 14.91
C GLY A 196 19.37 -1.57 14.58
N LEU A 197 20.63 -1.44 15.01
CA LEU A 197 21.67 -2.45 14.77
C LEU A 197 21.27 -3.86 15.24
N LEU A 198 20.56 -3.96 16.37
CA LEU A 198 20.05 -5.23 16.88
C LEU A 198 19.04 -5.87 15.92
N GLU A 199 18.14 -5.06 15.37
CA GLU A 199 17.13 -5.50 14.40
C GLU A 199 17.78 -5.96 13.10
N TYR A 200 18.79 -5.23 12.61
CA TYR A 200 19.56 -5.63 11.44
C TYR A 200 20.28 -6.97 11.66
N ARG A 201 20.91 -7.16 12.83
CA ARG A 201 21.56 -8.44 13.18
C ARG A 201 20.57 -9.60 13.24
N LEU A 202 19.37 -9.38 13.77
CA LEU A 202 18.32 -10.40 13.77
C LEU A 202 17.85 -10.71 12.34
N THR A 203 17.74 -9.68 11.50
CA THR A 203 17.38 -9.83 10.07
C THR A 203 18.43 -10.67 9.35
N GLN A 204 19.72 -10.42 9.53
CA GLN A 204 20.77 -11.27 8.96
C GLN A 204 20.68 -12.73 9.39
N VAL A 205 20.45 -13.00 10.68
CA VAL A 205 20.27 -14.38 11.18
C VAL A 205 19.07 -15.07 10.53
N ILE A 206 18.00 -14.32 10.22
CA ILE A 206 16.84 -14.84 9.50
C ILE A 206 17.19 -15.06 8.01
N CYS A 207 17.94 -14.14 7.40
CA CYS A 207 18.34 -14.23 6.00
C CYS A 207 19.37 -15.33 5.71
N ASP A 208 20.14 -15.78 6.71
CA ASP A 208 21.02 -16.97 6.57
C ASP A 208 20.24 -18.24 6.17
N PHE A 209 18.92 -18.29 6.40
CA PHE A 209 18.05 -19.39 5.94
C PHE A 209 17.62 -19.27 4.46
N TRP A 210 17.82 -18.09 3.84
CA TRP A 210 17.57 -17.79 2.43
C TRP A 210 18.84 -17.24 1.76
N PRO A 211 19.86 -18.09 1.52
CA PRO A 211 21.10 -17.63 0.91
C PRO A 211 20.84 -17.07 -0.50
N SER A 212 21.50 -15.97 -0.84
CA SER A 212 21.34 -15.37 -2.15
C SER A 212 21.87 -16.28 -3.26
N PRO A 213 21.11 -16.51 -4.35
CA PRO A 213 21.63 -17.15 -5.54
C PRO A 213 22.44 -16.18 -6.43
N PHE A 214 22.44 -14.89 -6.11
CA PHE A 214 23.06 -13.84 -6.89
C PHE A 214 24.46 -13.50 -6.37
N LYS A 215 25.21 -12.74 -7.16
CA LYS A 215 26.39 -12.03 -6.66
C LYS A 215 26.05 -10.56 -6.52
N ALA A 216 26.71 -9.89 -5.59
CA ALA A 216 26.55 -8.45 -5.39
C ALA A 216 26.71 -7.66 -6.70
N GLU A 217 27.70 -8.03 -7.53
CA GLU A 217 27.98 -7.39 -8.82
C GLU A 217 26.84 -7.51 -9.85
N ASP A 218 25.96 -8.49 -9.69
CA ASP A 218 24.86 -8.76 -10.63
C ASP A 218 23.60 -7.95 -10.31
N ILE A 219 23.40 -7.52 -9.05
CA ILE A 219 22.14 -6.92 -8.59
C ILE A 219 22.28 -5.60 -7.80
N MET A 220 23.44 -5.35 -7.19
CA MET A 220 23.72 -4.12 -6.45
C MET A 220 24.31 -3.02 -7.35
N TYR A 221 24.56 -3.33 -8.62
CA TYR A 221 25.01 -2.33 -9.57
C TYR A 221 23.82 -1.42 -9.93
N PRO A 222 23.96 -0.09 -9.82
CA PRO A 222 22.85 0.78 -10.05
C PRO A 222 22.49 0.79 -11.55
N GLY A 223 21.21 0.64 -11.86
CA GLY A 223 20.75 0.49 -13.23
C GLY A 223 20.86 1.79 -14.03
N GLU A 224 21.54 1.74 -15.17
CA GLU A 224 21.55 2.84 -16.15
C GLU A 224 20.54 2.57 -17.27
N SER A 225 19.84 3.61 -17.73
CA SER A 225 18.89 3.48 -18.84
C SER A 225 18.76 4.76 -19.64
N GLN A 226 18.58 4.61 -20.95
CA GLN A 226 18.27 5.71 -21.87
C GLN A 226 16.76 5.88 -22.09
N ILE A 227 15.93 5.00 -21.52
CA ILE A 227 14.48 5.14 -21.59
C ILE A 227 14.09 6.34 -20.73
N PRO A 228 13.24 7.27 -21.23
CA PRO A 228 12.76 8.36 -20.40
C PRO A 228 12.07 7.84 -19.13
N ALA A 229 12.27 8.54 -18.03
CA ALA A 229 11.75 8.14 -16.73
C ALA A 229 11.21 9.37 -15.99
N LEU A 230 10.18 9.17 -15.17
CA LEU A 230 9.73 10.16 -14.20
C LEU A 230 10.15 9.68 -12.82
N VAL A 231 10.96 10.47 -12.12
CA VAL A 231 11.45 10.17 -10.78
C VAL A 231 10.80 11.14 -9.80
N TYR A 232 10.00 10.60 -8.88
CA TYR A 232 9.50 11.36 -7.74
C TYR A 232 10.29 11.01 -6.49
N ALA A 233 10.80 12.04 -5.83
CA ALA A 233 11.29 11.98 -4.47
C ALA A 233 10.31 12.71 -3.56
N GLN A 234 10.15 12.27 -2.31
CA GLN A 234 9.28 12.95 -1.36
C GLN A 234 10.05 13.28 -0.07
N GLY A 235 9.93 14.53 0.38
CA GLY A 235 10.77 15.10 1.44
C GLY A 235 10.56 14.47 2.82
N LEU A 236 9.40 13.86 3.06
CA LEU A 236 9.05 13.18 4.32
C LEU A 236 9.01 11.66 4.17
N ASP A 237 9.50 11.11 3.06
CA ASP A 237 9.59 9.66 2.85
C ASP A 237 10.76 9.06 3.62
N THR A 238 10.43 8.30 4.66
CA THR A 238 11.42 7.59 5.49
C THR A 238 11.77 6.20 4.96
N GLN A 239 11.06 5.70 3.94
CA GLN A 239 11.29 4.40 3.32
C GLN A 239 12.21 4.51 2.10
N THR A 240 11.97 5.52 1.25
CA THR A 240 12.78 5.84 0.07
C THR A 240 13.22 7.31 0.11
N PRO A 241 14.29 7.64 0.86
CA PRO A 241 14.72 9.01 1.06
C PRO A 241 15.04 9.75 -0.24
N VAL A 242 14.90 11.09 -0.23
CA VAL A 242 15.14 11.97 -1.39
C VAL A 242 16.43 11.66 -2.13
N LYS A 243 17.51 11.42 -1.38
CA LYS A 243 18.84 11.10 -1.92
C LYS A 243 18.84 9.89 -2.87
N PHE A 244 17.99 8.88 -2.63
CA PHE A 244 17.89 7.72 -3.52
C PHE A 244 17.30 8.10 -4.87
N GLY A 245 16.32 9.01 -4.88
CA GLY A 245 15.76 9.56 -6.11
C GLY A 245 16.77 10.40 -6.89
N GLU A 246 17.58 11.20 -6.19
CA GLU A 246 18.69 11.97 -6.80
C GLU A 246 19.72 11.03 -7.45
N ASP A 247 20.18 10.01 -6.72
CA ASP A 247 21.15 9.02 -7.22
C ASP A 247 20.63 8.26 -8.45
N VAL A 248 19.34 7.91 -8.45
CA VAL A 248 18.71 7.27 -9.61
C VAL A 248 18.61 8.24 -10.78
N ALA A 249 18.24 9.50 -10.56
CA ALA A 249 18.13 10.50 -11.62
C ALA A 249 19.48 10.78 -12.30
N GLU A 250 20.59 10.75 -11.56
CA GLU A 250 21.95 10.90 -12.13
C GLU A 250 22.30 9.79 -13.16
N LEU A 251 21.74 8.59 -12.98
CA LEU A 251 22.00 7.42 -13.83
C LEU A 251 20.97 7.25 -14.96
N LEU A 252 19.93 8.08 -14.96
CA LEU A 252 18.86 8.12 -15.94
C LEU A 252 18.90 9.47 -16.68
N PRO A 253 19.78 9.66 -17.68
CA PRO A 253 20.04 10.96 -18.30
C PRO A 253 18.84 11.58 -19.04
N ASN A 254 17.80 10.78 -19.32
CA ASN A 254 16.54 11.24 -19.92
C ASN A 254 15.40 11.28 -18.88
N SER A 255 15.73 11.34 -17.59
CA SER A 255 14.74 11.42 -16.53
C SER A 255 14.24 12.85 -16.29
N PHE A 256 13.00 12.96 -15.87
CA PHE A 256 12.42 14.14 -15.25
C PHE A 256 12.34 13.87 -13.75
N TYR A 257 13.07 14.65 -12.96
CA TYR A 257 13.10 14.53 -11.51
C TYR A 257 12.25 15.63 -10.86
N HIS A 258 11.44 15.26 -9.87
CA HIS A 258 10.73 16.23 -9.05
C HIS A 258 10.67 15.79 -7.59
N GLU A 259 11.04 16.71 -6.70
CA GLU A 259 10.93 16.52 -5.25
C GLU A 259 9.63 17.14 -4.72
N TRP A 260 8.88 16.36 -3.94
CA TRP A 260 7.67 16.78 -3.24
C TRP A 260 7.97 16.99 -1.75
N SER A 261 8.34 18.22 -1.37
CA SER A 261 8.91 18.51 -0.05
C SER A 261 8.03 18.15 1.15
N THR A 262 6.70 18.24 1.03
CA THR A 262 5.73 18.00 2.11
C THR A 262 5.21 16.57 2.18
N GLU A 263 5.57 15.73 1.23
CA GLU A 263 4.88 14.48 1.00
C GLU A 263 5.66 13.31 1.59
N GLY A 264 4.92 12.28 1.99
CA GLY A 264 5.47 10.98 2.40
C GLY A 264 5.55 10.00 1.23
N HIS A 265 5.48 8.71 1.55
CA HIS A 265 5.64 7.63 0.57
C HIS A 265 4.50 7.57 -0.47
N VAL A 266 4.84 7.40 -1.76
CA VAL A 266 3.93 7.15 -2.92
C VAL A 266 2.98 8.31 -3.27
N ILE A 267 3.51 9.51 -3.50
CA ILE A 267 2.70 10.71 -3.82
C ILE A 267 1.89 10.63 -5.12
N ALA A 268 2.36 9.85 -6.11
CA ALA A 268 1.72 9.73 -7.42
C ALA A 268 0.26 9.32 -7.32
N SER A 269 -0.06 8.40 -6.40
CA SER A 269 -1.44 8.05 -6.12
C SER A 269 -2.03 8.92 -5.02
N ARG A 270 -1.23 9.47 -4.08
CA ARG A 270 -1.71 9.97 -2.78
C ARG A 270 -2.12 11.44 -2.66
N SER A 271 -1.99 12.27 -3.69
CA SER A 271 -2.35 13.70 -3.56
C SER A 271 -3.86 14.01 -3.54
N PRO A 272 -4.39 14.83 -2.62
CA PRO A 272 -5.80 15.23 -2.56
C PRO A 272 -6.35 15.91 -3.83
N ASN A 273 -5.50 16.60 -4.59
CA ASN A 273 -5.90 17.33 -5.80
C ASN A 273 -5.49 16.64 -7.10
N SER A 274 -5.03 15.39 -7.04
CA SER A 274 -4.55 14.58 -8.17
C SER A 274 -3.30 15.09 -8.90
N CYS A 275 -2.75 16.26 -8.57
CA CYS A 275 -1.61 16.88 -9.27
C CYS A 275 -0.46 15.93 -9.64
N PRO A 276 0.23 15.22 -8.71
CA PRO A 276 1.30 14.27 -9.03
C PRO A 276 0.83 13.09 -9.89
N GLY A 277 -0.43 12.68 -9.76
CA GLY A 277 -1.04 11.63 -10.57
C GLY A 277 -1.31 12.10 -12.00
N ASP A 278 -1.80 13.33 -12.18
CA ASP A 278 -2.00 13.96 -13.48
C ASP A 278 -0.67 14.19 -14.20
N ILE A 279 0.38 14.59 -13.47
CA ILE A 279 1.75 14.69 -14.00
C ILE A 279 2.27 13.31 -14.44
N ALA A 280 2.05 12.26 -13.63
CA ALA A 280 2.45 10.90 -14.00
C ALA A 280 1.68 10.39 -15.23
N ALA A 281 0.38 10.68 -15.32
CA ALA A 281 -0.43 10.35 -16.49
C ALA A 281 0.06 11.08 -17.75
N ALA A 282 0.34 12.39 -17.64
CA ALA A 282 0.88 13.18 -18.75
C ALA A 282 2.24 12.66 -19.23
N PHE A 283 3.12 12.24 -18.31
CA PHE A 283 4.38 11.58 -18.65
C PHE A 283 4.15 10.26 -19.40
N LEU A 284 3.19 9.44 -18.98
CA LEU A 284 2.89 8.17 -19.66
C LEU A 284 2.31 8.39 -21.07
N ASP A 285 1.57 9.49 -21.28
CA ASP A 285 1.02 9.87 -22.59
C ASP A 285 2.09 10.36 -23.56
N ASP A 286 3.07 11.14 -23.09
CA ASP A 286 4.24 11.58 -23.87
C ASP A 286 5.53 11.56 -23.02
N PRO A 287 6.20 10.40 -22.91
CA PRO A 287 7.39 10.26 -22.06
C PRO A 287 8.61 11.01 -22.63
N SER A 288 8.52 11.53 -23.86
CA SER A 288 9.60 12.30 -24.49
C SER A 288 9.56 13.79 -24.17
N SER A 289 8.50 14.26 -23.52
CA SER A 289 8.31 15.65 -23.13
C SER A 289 8.28 15.80 -21.61
N GLU A 290 8.88 16.88 -21.12
CA GLU A 290 8.80 17.23 -19.70
C GLU A 290 7.34 17.50 -19.32
N PRO A 291 6.80 16.82 -18.29
CA PRO A 291 5.46 17.09 -17.79
C PRO A 291 5.31 18.50 -17.22
N ASN A 292 4.08 19.02 -17.16
CA ASN A 292 3.83 20.31 -16.54
C ASN A 292 3.70 20.19 -15.01
N PHE A 293 4.72 20.65 -14.28
CA PHE A 293 4.75 20.65 -12.81
C PHE A 293 4.06 21.84 -12.15
N ALA A 294 3.35 22.71 -12.88
CA ALA A 294 2.83 23.96 -12.31
C ALA A 294 1.94 23.79 -11.07
N CYS A 295 1.18 22.70 -10.99
CA CYS A 295 0.32 22.41 -9.83
C CYS A 295 1.10 22.05 -8.55
N ALA A 296 2.38 21.68 -8.66
CA ALA A 296 3.26 21.44 -7.51
C ALA A 296 3.58 22.74 -6.74
N ASN A 297 3.26 23.91 -7.29
CA ASN A 297 3.40 25.20 -6.60
C ASN A 297 2.20 25.53 -5.69
N ASP A 298 1.22 24.63 -5.57
CA ASP A 298 0.12 24.82 -4.62
C ASP A 298 0.69 24.91 -3.18
N PRO A 299 0.16 25.81 -2.32
CA PRO A 299 0.57 25.90 -0.92
C PRO A 299 0.51 24.58 -0.14
N TYR A 300 -0.34 23.64 -0.57
CA TYR A 300 -0.39 22.29 -0.02
C TYR A 300 0.96 21.56 -0.10
N TYR A 301 1.75 21.78 -1.15
CA TYR A 301 3.04 21.11 -1.40
C TYR A 301 4.27 21.83 -0.87
N THR A 302 4.06 22.95 -0.17
CA THR A 302 5.14 23.79 0.33
C THR A 302 5.28 23.60 1.83
N LEU A 303 6.46 23.19 2.29
CA LEU A 303 6.73 23.14 3.72
C LEU A 303 6.58 24.54 4.32
N PRO A 304 5.92 24.70 5.48
CA PRO A 304 5.77 26.01 6.13
C PRO A 304 7.08 26.48 6.81
N PHE A 305 8.17 25.74 6.62
CA PHE A 305 9.50 25.99 7.14
C PHE A 305 10.55 25.51 6.12
N GLU A 306 11.76 26.07 6.18
CA GLU A 306 12.87 25.62 5.33
C GLU A 306 13.35 24.23 5.77
N PRO A 307 13.41 23.23 4.87
CA PRO A 307 13.95 21.93 5.18
C PRO A 307 15.44 22.05 5.51
N VAL A 308 15.88 21.35 6.56
CA VAL A 308 17.25 21.45 7.09
C VAL A 308 18.30 20.89 6.11
N HIS A 309 17.90 20.21 5.03
CA HIS A 309 18.83 19.63 4.06
C HIS A 309 19.68 20.70 3.34
N GLU A 310 19.14 21.89 3.07
CA GLU A 310 19.91 23.02 2.54
C GLU A 310 20.98 23.50 3.53
N ALA A 311 20.66 23.50 4.83
CA ALA A 311 21.60 23.89 5.89
C ALA A 311 22.78 22.90 6.05
N PHE A 312 22.63 21.64 5.59
CA PHE A 312 23.70 20.64 5.63
C PHE A 312 24.52 20.57 4.34
N HIS A 313 23.97 20.94 3.18
CA HIS A 313 24.76 21.08 1.95
C HIS A 313 25.82 22.17 2.07
N ASP A 314 25.46 23.33 2.64
CA ASP A 314 26.40 24.43 2.85
C ASP A 314 27.52 24.04 3.84
N ALA A 315 27.20 23.26 4.87
CA ALA A 315 28.16 22.83 5.90
C ALA A 315 29.20 21.80 5.41
N GLN A 316 29.00 21.16 4.25
CA GLN A 316 29.98 20.24 3.66
C GLN A 316 30.88 20.89 2.60
N THR A 317 30.66 22.17 2.29
CA THR A 317 31.46 22.94 1.32
C THR A 317 32.46 23.92 1.97
N GLU A 318 32.54 23.94 3.30
CA GLU A 318 33.57 24.65 4.10
C GLU A 318 34.61 23.70 4.70
#